data_AF-A0A7V3QW27-F1
#
_entry.id   AF-A0A7V3QW27-F1
#
_cell.length_a   1.000
_cell.length_b   1.000
_cell.length_c   1.000
_cell.angle_alpha   90.00
_cell.angle_beta   90.00
_cell.angle_gamma   90.00
#
_symmetry.space_group_name_H-M   'P 1'
#
loop_
_entity.id
_entity.type
_entity.pdbx_description
1 polymer ?
#
loop_
_entity_poly.entity_id
_entity_poly.type
_entity_poly.pdbx_seq_one_letter_code
_entity_poly.pdbx_strand_id
1 'polypeptide(L)' 'MSAPATLDIRPVPPPAKHPTIHRTFDALSAGEAFILVNDHDPKPLYYEFAAERPGQFTWQYLDQGPEVWRVKIGKPLA' A
#
# COMPACT_ATOMS: atom_id res chain seq x y z
N MET A 1 -12.17 6.09 14.86
CA MET A 1 -11.41 5.82 13.62
C MET A 1 -11.76 4.42 13.18
N SER A 2 -12.25 4.25 11.94
CA SER A 2 -12.54 2.93 11.40
C SER A 2 -11.25 2.18 11.10
N ALA A 3 -11.28 0.84 11.18
CA ALA A 3 -10.14 0.03 10.79
C ALA A 3 -9.82 0.25 9.30
N PRO A 4 -8.53 0.30 8.90
CA PRO A 4 -8.14 0.45 7.50
C PRO A 4 -8.61 -0.76 6.69
N ALA A 5 -9.11 -0.50 5.48
CA ALA A 5 -9.53 -1.57 4.57
C ALA A 5 -8.33 -2.41 4.11
N THR A 6 -8.57 -3.68 3.78
CA THR A 6 -7.53 -4.59 3.28
C THR A 6 -7.65 -4.75 1.76
N LEU A 7 -6.55 -4.54 1.05
CA LEU A 7 -6.38 -4.81 -0.38
C LEU A 7 -5.47 -6.04 -0.56
N ASP A 8 -6.06 -7.18 -0.91
CA ASP A 8 -5.31 -8.36 -1.33
C ASP A 8 -4.96 -8.27 -2.82
N ILE A 9 -3.68 -8.07 -3.11
CA ILE A 9 -3.19 -7.90 -4.49
C ILE A 9 -2.75 -9.21 -5.12
N ARG A 10 -2.67 -10.30 -4.36
CA ARG A 10 -2.23 -11.62 -4.85
C ARG A 10 -3.07 -12.15 -6.02
N PRO A 11 -4.42 -12.04 -6.03
CA PRO A 11 -5.22 -12.51 -7.17
C PRO A 11 -5.20 -11.54 -8.37
N VAL A 12 -4.66 -10.33 -8.22
CA VAL A 12 -4.65 -9.33 -9.28
C VAL A 12 -3.54 -9.65 -10.29
N PRO A 13 -3.82 -9.68 -11.61
CA PRO A 13 -2.78 -9.92 -12.62
C PRO A 13 -1.62 -8.93 -12.51
N PRO A 14 -0.35 -9.34 -12.74
CA PRO A 14 0.82 -8.48 -12.61
C PRO A 14 0.69 -7.08 -13.23
N PRO A 15 0.23 -6.89 -14.49
CA PRO A 15 0.11 -5.56 -15.08
C PRO A 15 -0.96 -4.68 -14.41
N ALA A 16 -1.90 -5.27 -13.69
CA ALA A 16 -2.99 -4.56 -13.01
C ALA A 16 -2.70 -4.28 -11.52
N LYS A 17 -1.63 -4.86 -10.95
CA LYS A 17 -1.31 -4.70 -9.52
C LYS A 17 -1.03 -3.25 -9.14
N HIS A 18 0.01 -2.64 -9.72
CA HIS A 18 0.42 -1.26 -9.40
C HIS A 18 -0.69 -0.25 -9.70
N PRO A 19 -1.37 -0.26 -10.88
CA PRO A 19 -2.49 0.64 -11.13
C PRO A 19 -3.63 0.51 -10.09
N THR A 20 -3.89 -0.70 -9.59
CA THR A 20 -4.92 -0.91 -8.56
C THR A 20 -4.51 -0.35 -7.22
N ILE A 21 -3.25 -0.53 -6.82
CA ILE A 21 -2.71 0.02 -5.57
C ILE A 21 -2.72 1.55 -5.61
N HIS A 22 -2.23 2.16 -6.69
CA HIS A 22 -2.21 3.62 -6.86
C HIS A 22 -3.61 4.21 -6.84
N ARG A 23 -4.57 3.63 -7.58
CA ARG A 23 -5.97 4.06 -7.53
C ARG A 23 -6.57 3.97 -6.12
N THR A 24 -6.23 2.90 -5.39
CA THR A 24 -6.69 2.72 -4.00
C THR A 24 -6.10 3.80 -3.09
N PHE A 25 -4.82 4.11 -3.25
CA PHE A 25 -4.15 5.18 -2.52
C PHE A 25 -4.72 6.57 -2.85
N ASP A 26 -4.95 6.86 -4.12
CA ASP A 26 -5.42 8.16 -4.59
C ASP A 26 -6.82 8.48 -4.02
N ALA A 27 -7.65 7.45 -3.82
CA ALA A 27 -8.98 7.55 -3.22
C ALA A 27 -8.99 7.84 -1.71
N LEU A 28 -7.85 7.74 -1.01
CA LEU A 28 -7.78 8.02 0.42
C LEU A 28 -7.95 9.53 0.72
N SER A 29 -8.59 9.84 1.83
CA SER A 29 -8.54 11.16 2.46
C SER A 29 -7.27 11.31 3.32
N ALA A 30 -6.94 12.53 3.74
CA ALA A 30 -5.84 12.77 4.67
C ALA A 30 -6.05 11.97 5.98
N GLY A 31 -5.00 11.31 6.45
CA GLY A 31 -5.03 10.42 7.62
C GLY A 31 -5.64 9.03 7.39
N GLU A 32 -6.19 8.75 6.21
CA GLU A 32 -6.70 7.42 5.88
C GLU A 32 -5.58 6.50 5.37
N ALA A 33 -5.82 5.20 5.47
CA ALA A 33 -4.89 4.16 5.06
C ALA A 33 -5.62 2.87 4.65
N PHE A 34 -4.94 2.03 3.88
CA PHE A 34 -5.32 0.65 3.62
C PHE A 34 -4.15 -0.30 3.94
N ILE A 35 -4.45 -1.59 4.09
CA ILE A 35 -3.46 -2.66 4.27
C ILE A 35 -3.30 -3.39 2.94
N LEU A 36 -2.13 -3.29 2.33
CA LEU A 36 -1.73 -4.11 1.19
C LEU A 36 -1.30 -5.50 1.68
N VAL A 37 -1.88 -6.55 1.10
CA VAL A 37 -1.44 -7.95 1.29
C VAL A 37 -0.79 -8.44 0.00
N ASN A 38 0.45 -8.91 0.09
CA ASN A 38 1.24 -9.38 -1.05
C ASN A 38 1.96 -10.72 -0.72
N ASP A 39 2.35 -11.45 -1.77
CA ASP A 39 3.09 -12.72 -1.69
C ASP A 39 4.62 -12.54 -1.57
N HIS A 40 5.13 -11.33 -1.76
CA HIS A 40 6.53 -10.98 -1.59
C HIS A 40 6.70 -9.56 -1.04
N ASP A 41 7.92 -9.20 -0.66
CA ASP A 41 8.27 -7.86 -0.20
C ASP A 41 7.94 -6.80 -1.28
N PRO A 42 7.01 -5.86 -1.03
CA PRO A 42 6.67 -4.79 -1.96
C PRO A 42 7.72 -3.65 -1.98
N LYS A 43 8.98 -3.92 -1.64
CA LYS A 43 10.08 -2.94 -1.70
C LYS A 43 10.21 -2.18 -3.03
N PRO A 44 10.06 -2.79 -4.22
CA PRO A 44 10.07 -2.02 -5.47
C PRO A 44 8.96 -0.96 -5.53
N LEU A 45 7.76 -1.31 -5.07
CA LEU A 45 6.62 -0.41 -4.98
C LEU A 45 6.86 0.73 -3.97
N TYR A 46 7.53 0.45 -2.85
CA TYR A 46 7.94 1.50 -1.91
C TYR A 46 8.80 2.57 -2.61
N TYR A 47 9.78 2.15 -3.42
CA TYR A 47 10.65 3.09 -4.13
C TYR A 47 9.91 3.87 -5.21
N GLU A 48 8.93 3.26 -5.88
CA GLU A 48 8.05 3.96 -6.82
C GLU A 48 7.24 5.05 -6.11
N PHE A 49 6.64 4.75 -4.96
CA PHE A 49 5.97 5.75 -4.12
C PHE A 49 6.93 6.86 -3.65
N ALA A 50 8.14 6.51 -3.22
CA ALA A 50 9.14 7.47 -2.79
C ALA A 50 9.58 8.42 -3.90
N ALA A 51 9.67 7.93 -5.13
CA ALA A 51 10.04 8.72 -6.31
C ALA A 51 8.89 9.60 -6.80
N GLU A 52 7.67 9.07 -6.88
CA GLU A 52 6.52 9.77 -7.47
C GLU A 52 5.77 10.66 -6.47
N ARG A 53 5.80 10.32 -5.18
CA ARG A 53 4.96 10.91 -4.13
C ARG A 53 5.78 11.29 -2.88
N PRO A 54 6.91 12.00 -3.01
CA PRO A 54 7.75 12.33 -1.86
C PRO A 54 6.96 13.13 -0.82
N GLY A 55 6.97 12.64 0.43
CA GLY A 55 6.29 13.28 1.56
C GLY A 55 4.75 13.14 1.58
N GLN A 56 4.15 12.47 0.60
CA GLN A 56 2.68 12.38 0.47
C GLN A 56 2.09 11.06 0.98
N PHE A 57 2.93 10.09 1.38
CA PHE A 57 2.49 8.79 1.86
C PHE A 57 3.21 8.41 3.17
N THR A 58 2.58 7.51 3.89
CA THR A 58 3.13 6.76 5.02
C THR A 58 3.24 5.29 4.64
N TRP A 59 4.24 4.60 5.20
CA TRP A 59 4.51 3.19 4.91
C TRP A 59 4.90 2.48 6.19
N GLN A 60 4.14 1.46 6.57
CA GLN A 60 4.38 0.69 7.78
C GLN A 60 4.24 -0.79 7.48
N TYR A 61 5.29 -1.57 7.70
CA TYR A 61 5.17 -3.03 7.70
C TYR A 61 4.35 -3.49 8.91
N LEU A 62 3.38 -4.35 8.65
CA LEU A 62 2.61 -5.07 9.66
C LEU A 62 3.11 -6.51 9.79
N ASP A 63 3.42 -7.16 8.66
CA ASP A 63 4.12 -8.46 8.59
C ASP A 63 5.21 -8.43 7.51
N GLN A 64 6.28 -9.19 7.74
CA GLN A 64 7.45 -9.26 6.86
C GLN A 64 7.78 -10.70 6.42
N GLY A 65 6.76 -11.46 6.00
CA GLY A 65 6.95 -12.80 5.44
C GLY A 65 7.42 -13.87 6.44
N PRO A 66 7.76 -15.07 5.96
CA PRO A 66 7.78 -15.48 4.54
C PRO A 66 6.40 -15.84 3.97
N GLU A 67 5.40 -16.09 4.82
CA GLU A 67 4.08 -16.57 4.39
C GLU A 67 3.22 -15.46 3.76
N VAL A 68 3.33 -14.24 4.28
CA VAL A 68 2.57 -13.09 3.82
C VAL A 68 3.30 -11.80 4.13
N TRP A 69 3.20 -10.83 3.22
CA TRP A 69 3.66 -9.47 3.44
C TRP A 69 2.46 -8.57 3.60
N ARG A 70 2.41 -7.85 4.72
CA ARG A 70 1.36 -6.86 4.99
C ARG A 70 1.99 -5.49 5.21
N VAL A 71 1.53 -4.51 4.45
CA VAL A 71 1.99 -3.13 4.57
C VAL A 71 0.79 -2.21 4.70
N LYS A 72 0.77 -1.37 5.73
CA LYS A 72 -0.17 -0.25 5.84
C LYS A 72 0.38 0.93 5.04
N ILE A 73 -0.38 1.34 4.03
CA ILE A 73 -0.07 2.47 3.15
C ILE A 73 -1.16 3.52 3.36
N GLY A 74 -0.79 4.78 3.62
CA GLY A 74 -1.76 5.83 3.93
C GLY A 74 -1.30 7.24 3.60
N LYS A 75 -2.22 8.20 3.67
CA LYS A 75 -1.91 9.63 3.52
C LYS A 75 -1.65 10.26 4.90
N PRO A 76 -0.65 11.14 5.04
CA PRO A 76 -0.46 11.94 6.26
C PRO A 76 -1.72 12.75 6.61
N LEU A 77 -1.89 13.11 7.89
CA LEU A 77 -3.00 13.94 8.37
C LEU A 77 -2.89 15.44 8.01
N ALA A 78 -1.74 15.87 7.48
CA ALA A 78 -1.17 17.23 7.56
C ALA A 78 -0.59 17.56 8.95
#